data_AF-A0A2H3BT98-F1
#
_entry.id   AF-A0A2H3BT98-F1
#
_cell.length_a   1.000
_cell.length_b   1.000
_cell.length_c   1.000
_cell.angle_alpha   90.00
_cell.angle_beta   90.00
_cell.angle_gamma   90.00
#
_symmetry.space_group_name_H-M   'P 1'
#
loop_
_entity.id
_entity.type
_entity.pdbx_description
1 polymer ?
#
loop_
_entity_poly.entity_id
_entity_poly.type
_entity_poly.pdbx_seq_one_letter_code
_entity_poly.pdbx_strand_id
1 'polypeptide(L)'
;MWFAPIFALLFTTVLNLGAAQSDCAREHTVVAGDTCNGISAALNVSTFQLAHVNTVIDAACDNLQVGQVLCLGIIGQDCNATDIVVSGDSCGAIALANDIDLATLLVNNRNVNSACSNLLIGTVLCVAAGIIPYT
;
A
#
# COMPACT_ATOMS: atom_id res chain seq x y z
N MET A 1 0.12 38.05 44.34
CA MET A 1 -1.09 37.70 43.57
C MET A 1 -0.62 37.40 42.16
N TRP A 2 -0.49 36.10 41.86
CA TRP A 2 0.03 35.55 40.61
C TRP A 2 -1.00 35.75 39.49
N PHE A 3 -0.58 36.33 38.37
CA PHE A 3 -1.24 36.11 37.08
C PHE A 3 -0.25 35.36 36.19
N ALA A 4 -0.48 34.06 36.01
CA ALA A 4 0.20 33.27 35.00
C ALA A 4 -0.43 33.59 33.63
N PRO A 5 0.36 33.84 32.57
CA PRO A 5 -0.19 33.92 31.23
C PRO A 5 -0.62 32.52 30.80
N ILE A 6 -1.87 32.41 30.34
CA ILE A 6 -2.41 31.21 29.72
C ILE A 6 -1.57 30.95 28.47
N PHE A 7 -0.70 29.94 28.54
CA PHE A 7 -0.04 29.39 27.36
C PHE A 7 -1.11 28.64 26.58
N ALA A 8 -1.72 29.31 25.60
CA ALA A 8 -2.54 28.64 24.61
C ALA A 8 -1.61 27.67 23.87
N LEU A 9 -1.69 26.39 24.22
CA LEU A 9 -1.14 25.30 23.41
C LEU A 9 -1.93 25.31 22.09
N LEU A 10 -1.43 26.08 21.13
CA LEU A 10 -1.78 25.92 19.73
C LEU A 10 -1.29 24.53 19.34
N PHE A 11 -2.16 23.53 19.43
CA PHE A 11 -1.98 22.28 18.71
C PHE A 11 -2.17 22.61 17.23
N THR A 12 -1.11 23.09 16.58
CA THR A 12 -1.07 23.08 15.12
C THR A 12 -1.06 21.61 14.74
N THR A 13 -2.22 21.06 14.41
CA THR A 13 -2.29 19.80 13.69
C THR A 13 -1.49 20.03 12.41
N VAL A 14 -0.25 19.55 12.40
CA VAL A 14 0.52 19.46 11.17
C VAL A 14 -0.25 18.44 10.36
N LEU A 15 -1.08 18.91 9.43
CA LEU A 15 -1.68 18.08 8.40
C LEU A 15 -0.48 17.55 7.61
N ASN A 16 -0.07 16.33 7.92
CA ASN A 16 0.93 15.62 7.14
C ASN A 16 0.23 15.14 5.87
N LEU A 17 -0.07 16.11 5.01
CA LEU A 17 -0.43 15.87 3.62
C LEU A 17 0.82 15.24 3.03
N GLY A 18 0.90 13.90 3.03
CA GLY A 18 1.93 13.19 2.29
C GLY A 18 2.04 13.87 0.95
N ALA A 19 3.22 14.42 0.65
CA ALA A 19 3.40 15.23 -0.55
C ALA A 19 2.91 14.41 -1.73
N ALA A 20 1.89 14.91 -2.44
CA ALA A 20 1.35 14.23 -3.61
C ALA A 20 2.52 13.97 -4.56
N GLN A 21 2.82 12.69 -4.73
CA GLN A 21 3.87 12.21 -5.63
C GLN A 21 3.53 12.77 -7.03
N SER A 22 4.39 13.61 -7.60
CA SER A 22 4.03 14.46 -8.76
C SER A 22 3.64 13.67 -10.01
N ASP A 23 4.00 12.40 -10.06
CA ASP A 23 3.72 11.42 -11.10
C ASP A 23 2.72 10.34 -10.64
N CYS A 24 1.89 10.64 -9.64
CA CYS A 24 0.84 9.73 -9.22
C CYS A 24 -0.22 9.55 -10.31
N ALA A 25 -0.47 8.31 -10.72
CA ALA A 25 -1.44 7.96 -11.75
C ALA A 25 -2.88 7.95 -11.20
N ARG A 26 -3.05 7.53 -9.95
CA ARG A 26 -4.34 7.35 -9.28
C ARG A 26 -4.18 7.64 -7.79
N GLU A 27 -5.13 8.36 -7.22
CA GLU A 27 -5.10 8.74 -5.81
C GLU A 27 -6.29 8.20 -5.04
N HIS A 28 -6.13 8.03 -3.72
CA HIS A 28 -7.21 7.73 -2.78
C HIS A 28 -7.08 8.63 -1.56
N THR A 29 -8.18 9.20 -1.09
CA THR A 29 -8.21 9.92 0.18
C THR A 29 -8.72 8.98 1.26
N VAL A 30 -7.90 8.72 2.28
CA VAL A 30 -8.22 7.83 3.39
C VAL A 30 -9.49 8.29 4.09
N VAL A 31 -10.45 7.38 4.24
CA VAL A 31 -11.69 7.58 5.00
C VAL A 31 -11.71 6.71 6.26
N ALA A 32 -12.66 6.99 7.16
CA ALA A 32 -12.80 6.22 8.39
C ALA A 32 -13.11 4.73 8.08
N GLY A 33 -12.32 3.82 8.66
CA GLY A 33 -12.44 2.38 8.46
C GLY A 33 -11.55 1.80 7.36
N ASP A 34 -10.83 2.65 6.63
CA ASP A 34 -9.85 2.19 5.65
C ASP A 34 -8.70 1.41 6.31
N THR A 35 -8.21 0.42 5.58
CA THR A 35 -6.99 -0.34 5.89
C THR A 35 -6.19 -0.49 4.60
N CYS A 36 -4.87 -0.72 4.67
CA CYS A 36 -4.09 -0.97 3.44
C CYS A 36 -4.66 -2.12 2.62
N ASN A 37 -5.02 -3.24 3.25
CA ASN A 37 -5.58 -4.40 2.55
C ASN A 37 -6.95 -4.07 1.94
N GLY A 38 -7.81 -3.36 2.66
CA GLY A 38 -9.13 -2.95 2.16
C GLY A 38 -9.05 -2.00 0.97
N ILE A 39 -8.21 -0.97 1.06
CA ILE A 39 -7.94 -0.04 -0.06
C ILE A 39 -7.36 -0.83 -1.25
N SER A 40 -6.37 -1.67 -0.99
CA SER A 40 -5.69 -2.47 -2.00
C SER A 40 -6.65 -3.37 -2.78
N ALA A 41 -7.52 -4.08 -2.06
CA ALA A 41 -8.52 -4.97 -2.64
C ALA A 41 -9.60 -4.21 -3.40
N ALA A 42 -10.05 -3.06 -2.89
CA ALA A 42 -11.11 -2.28 -3.51
C ALA A 42 -10.65 -1.53 -4.77
N LEU A 43 -9.37 -1.14 -4.82
CA LEU A 43 -8.85 -0.22 -5.84
C LEU A 43 -7.78 -0.85 -6.75
N ASN A 44 -7.63 -2.17 -6.73
CA ASN A 44 -6.67 -2.92 -7.55
C ASN A 44 -5.26 -2.30 -7.49
N VAL A 45 -4.70 -2.26 -6.29
CA VAL A 45 -3.31 -1.92 -6.04
C VAL A 45 -2.73 -3.00 -5.14
N SER A 46 -1.51 -3.47 -5.40
CA SER A 46 -0.88 -4.42 -4.49
C SER A 46 -0.53 -3.75 -3.16
N THR A 47 -0.61 -4.47 -2.05
CA THR A 47 -0.23 -3.91 -0.75
C THR A 47 1.24 -3.49 -0.73
N PHE A 48 2.08 -4.18 -1.52
CA PHE A 48 3.47 -3.79 -1.74
C PHE A 48 3.57 -2.43 -2.43
N GLN A 49 2.90 -2.26 -3.57
CA GLN A 49 2.93 -1.01 -4.34
C GLN A 49 2.41 0.15 -3.50
N LEU A 50 1.28 -0.04 -2.79
CA LEU A 50 0.69 0.99 -1.95
C LEU A 50 1.68 1.50 -0.88
N ALA A 51 2.33 0.58 -0.15
CA ALA A 51 3.33 0.95 0.85
C ALA A 51 4.62 1.52 0.22
N HIS A 52 5.05 0.98 -0.93
CA HIS A 52 6.26 1.39 -1.64
C HIS A 52 6.17 2.85 -2.11
N VAL A 53 5.06 3.24 -2.71
CA VAL A 53 4.87 4.61 -3.24
C VAL A 53 4.43 5.63 -2.18
N ASN A 54 4.03 5.17 -0.98
CA ASN A 54 3.69 6.02 0.15
C ASN A 54 4.58 5.68 1.34
N THR A 55 5.84 6.11 1.30
CA THR A 55 6.89 5.75 2.29
C THR A 55 6.60 6.14 3.74
N VAL A 56 5.56 6.94 3.98
CA VAL A 56 5.06 7.25 5.31
C VAL A 56 4.25 6.09 5.93
N ILE A 57 3.71 5.18 5.13
CA ILE A 57 3.01 3.98 5.60
C ILE A 57 4.05 3.01 6.19
N ASP A 58 3.83 2.57 7.41
CA ASP A 58 4.71 1.58 8.03
C ASP A 58 4.32 0.15 7.66
N ALA A 59 5.14 -0.81 8.11
CA ALA A 59 4.94 -2.22 7.80
C ALA A 59 3.64 -2.81 8.39
N ALA A 60 3.10 -2.24 9.46
CA ALA A 60 1.85 -2.67 10.08
C ALA A 60 0.62 -2.04 9.41
N CYS A 61 0.82 -0.92 8.70
CA CYS A 61 -0.23 -0.07 8.15
C CYS A 61 -1.31 0.28 9.19
N ASP A 62 -0.89 0.58 10.42
CA ASP A 62 -1.75 1.06 11.50
C ASP A 62 -1.66 2.59 11.67
N ASN A 63 -0.93 3.26 10.78
CA ASN A 63 -0.63 4.68 10.85
C ASN A 63 -1.35 5.54 9.79
N LEU A 64 -2.37 5.00 9.10
CA LEU A 64 -3.21 5.76 8.17
C LEU A 64 -4.02 6.84 8.91
N GLN A 65 -4.07 8.04 8.32
CA GLN A 65 -4.83 9.16 8.88
C GLN A 65 -6.01 9.50 7.97
N VAL A 66 -7.21 9.65 8.53
CA VAL A 66 -8.38 10.12 7.76
C VAL A 66 -8.06 11.48 7.11
N GLY A 67 -8.33 11.59 5.82
CA GLY A 67 -7.99 12.77 5.00
C GLY A 67 -6.58 12.75 4.39
N GLN A 68 -5.74 11.76 4.73
CA GLN A 68 -4.46 11.53 4.06
C GLN A 68 -4.71 11.13 2.60
N VAL A 69 -4.01 11.77 1.67
CA VAL A 69 -4.03 11.38 0.25
C VAL A 69 -2.92 10.34 0.04
N LEU A 70 -3.30 9.18 -0.49
CA LEU A 70 -2.40 8.11 -0.87
C LEU A 70 -2.27 8.05 -2.39
N CYS A 71 -1.05 7.86 -2.86
CA CYS A 71 -0.83 7.47 -4.23
C CYS A 71 -1.07 5.96 -4.40
N LEU A 72 -1.93 5.56 -5.32
CA LEU A 72 -2.20 4.14 -5.59
C LEU A 72 -1.20 3.55 -6.57
N GLY A 73 -0.52 4.36 -7.38
CA GLY A 73 0.46 3.90 -8.35
C GLY A 73 1.07 5.07 -9.11
N ILE A 74 2.29 4.90 -9.59
CA ILE A 74 3.02 5.92 -10.35
C ILE A 74 2.81 5.68 -11.85
N ILE A 75 2.75 6.75 -12.65
CA ILE A 75 2.62 6.67 -14.12
C ILE A 75 3.74 5.79 -14.70
N GLY A 76 3.36 4.74 -15.43
CA GLY A 76 4.31 3.79 -16.03
C GLY A 76 4.82 2.69 -15.08
N GLN A 77 4.39 2.70 -13.81
CA GLN A 77 4.77 1.71 -12.78
C GLN A 77 3.55 1.24 -11.95
N ASP A 78 2.34 1.40 -12.47
CA ASP A 78 1.10 1.04 -11.78
C ASP A 78 0.69 -0.39 -12.15
N CYS A 79 0.78 -1.30 -11.18
CA CYS A 79 0.19 -2.62 -11.27
C CYS A 79 -1.31 -2.58 -10.93
N ASN A 80 -2.14 -2.75 -11.94
CA ASN A 80 -3.61 -2.80 -11.81
C ASN A 80 -4.19 -4.22 -11.97
N ALA A 81 -3.35 -5.22 -12.21
CA ALA A 81 -3.72 -6.63 -12.18
C ALA A 81 -3.31 -7.21 -10.83
N THR A 82 -4.30 -7.55 -10.00
CA THR A 82 -4.07 -7.96 -8.61
C THR A 82 -4.83 -9.23 -8.22
N ASP A 83 -4.27 -9.97 -7.28
CA ASP A 83 -4.88 -11.15 -6.66
C ASP A 83 -4.89 -11.01 -5.13
N ILE A 84 -5.98 -11.41 -4.47
CA ILE A 84 -6.16 -11.30 -3.02
C ILE A 84 -5.89 -12.66 -2.41
N VAL A 85 -4.90 -12.74 -1.53
CA VAL A 85 -4.55 -13.98 -0.84
C VAL A 85 -5.72 -14.44 0.03
N VAL A 86 -6.17 -15.66 -0.20
CA VAL A 86 -7.19 -16.36 0.60
C VAL A 86 -6.61 -17.57 1.32
N SER A 87 -7.42 -18.21 2.15
CA SER A 87 -7.01 -19.40 2.89
C SER A 87 -6.70 -20.56 1.93
N GLY A 88 -5.52 -21.16 2.08
CA GLY A 88 -5.04 -22.26 1.25
C GLY A 88 -4.14 -21.85 0.08
N ASP A 89 -3.97 -20.55 -0.14
CA ASP A 89 -3.10 -20.06 -1.21
C ASP A 89 -1.61 -20.31 -0.93
N SER A 90 -0.87 -20.39 -2.03
CA SER A 90 0.58 -20.32 -2.07
C SER A 90 1.00 -19.46 -3.25
N CYS A 91 2.21 -18.90 -3.19
CA CYS A 91 2.74 -18.08 -4.29
C CYS A 91 2.76 -18.84 -5.62
N GLY A 92 3.08 -20.14 -5.60
CA GLY A 92 3.07 -20.97 -6.80
C GLY A 92 1.66 -21.16 -7.39
N ALA A 93 0.65 -21.36 -6.54
CA ALA A 93 -0.74 -21.49 -6.98
C ALA A 93 -1.27 -20.18 -7.56
N ILE A 94 -0.99 -19.04 -6.91
CA ILE A 94 -1.38 -17.71 -7.38
C ILE A 94 -0.70 -17.39 -8.73
N ALA A 95 0.61 -17.64 -8.83
CA ALA A 95 1.35 -17.42 -10.06
C ALA A 95 0.77 -18.24 -11.22
N LEU A 96 0.51 -19.53 -10.99
CA LEU A 96 -0.11 -20.42 -11.98
C LEU A 96 -1.51 -19.97 -12.38
N ALA A 97 -2.35 -19.55 -11.42
CA ALA A 97 -3.72 -19.10 -11.68
C ALA A 97 -3.77 -17.83 -12.55
N ASN A 98 -2.72 -17.01 -12.50
CA ASN A 98 -2.59 -15.76 -13.25
C ASN A 98 -1.67 -15.88 -14.48
N ASP A 99 -1.23 -17.09 -14.84
CA ASP A 99 -0.35 -17.37 -15.98
C ASP A 99 0.96 -16.56 -15.96
N ILE A 100 1.60 -16.49 -14.79
CA ILE A 100 2.90 -15.83 -14.59
C ILE A 100 3.92 -16.74 -13.90
N ASP A 101 5.19 -16.45 -14.10
CA ASP A 101 6.27 -17.13 -13.37
C ASP A 101 6.28 -16.71 -11.89
N LEU A 102 6.62 -17.64 -11.00
CA LEU A 102 6.84 -17.35 -9.58
C LEU A 102 7.89 -16.25 -9.38
N ALA A 103 8.92 -16.19 -10.23
CA ALA A 103 9.93 -15.14 -10.19
C ALA A 103 9.32 -13.75 -10.48
N THR A 104 8.45 -13.64 -11.49
CA THR A 104 7.73 -12.40 -11.80
C THR A 104 6.84 -11.97 -10.64
N LEU A 105 6.10 -12.93 -10.05
CA LEU A 105 5.27 -12.65 -8.86
C LEU A 105 6.12 -12.08 -7.72
N LEU A 106 7.24 -12.72 -7.36
CA LEU A 106 8.06 -12.28 -6.24
C LEU A 106 8.78 -10.94 -6.50
N VAL A 107 9.22 -10.68 -7.74
CA VAL A 107 9.82 -9.38 -8.11
C VAL A 107 8.79 -8.25 -8.00
N ASN A 108 7.55 -8.51 -8.39
CA ASN A 108 6.47 -7.52 -8.31
C ASN A 108 5.92 -7.32 -6.88
N ASN A 109 6.27 -8.20 -5.93
CA ASN A 109 5.77 -8.21 -4.56
C ASN A 109 6.92 -8.41 -3.56
N ARG A 110 7.84 -7.44 -3.48
CA ARG A 110 9.10 -7.58 -2.69
C ARG A 110 8.90 -7.62 -1.17
N ASN A 111 7.66 -7.44 -0.68
CA ASN A 111 7.28 -7.74 0.70
C ASN A 111 7.12 -9.25 0.96
N VAL A 112 6.95 -10.08 -0.07
CA VAL A 112 6.85 -11.54 0.04
C VAL A 112 8.24 -12.15 -0.12
N ASN A 113 8.64 -13.01 0.83
CA ASN A 113 9.94 -13.66 0.79
C ASN A 113 9.97 -14.81 -0.24
N SER A 114 11.17 -15.24 -0.61
CA SER A 114 11.35 -16.28 -1.63
C SER A 114 10.79 -17.66 -1.25
N ALA A 115 10.62 -17.93 0.05
CA ALA A 115 10.00 -19.15 0.54
C ALA A 115 8.46 -19.06 0.60
N CYS A 116 7.88 -17.90 0.27
CA CYS A 116 6.47 -17.59 0.43
C CYS A 116 5.94 -17.81 1.87
N SER A 117 6.83 -17.82 2.87
CA SER A 117 6.47 -18.21 4.25
C SER A 117 5.82 -17.10 5.06
N ASN A 118 5.83 -15.86 4.53
CA ASN A 118 5.22 -14.69 5.14
C ASN A 118 3.96 -14.22 4.39
N LEU A 119 3.34 -15.10 3.60
CA LEU A 119 2.10 -14.80 2.90
C LEU A 119 0.93 -14.73 3.90
N LEU A 120 0.25 -13.58 3.97
CA LEU A 120 -0.85 -13.33 4.91
C LEU A 120 -2.17 -13.22 4.16
N ILE A 121 -3.24 -13.81 4.72
CA ILE A 121 -4.60 -13.69 4.17
C ILE A 121 -5.02 -12.21 4.09
N GLY A 122 -5.63 -11.83 2.98
CA GLY A 122 -6.05 -10.46 2.67
C GLY A 122 -4.95 -9.57 2.10
N THR A 123 -3.69 -10.06 2.03
CA THR A 123 -2.63 -9.39 1.27
C THR A 123 -3.02 -9.35 -0.20
N VAL A 124 -2.76 -8.25 -0.88
CA VAL A 124 -3.06 -8.10 -2.31
C VAL A 124 -1.76 -8.09 -3.09
N LEU A 125 -1.59 -9.06 -3.98
CA LEU A 125 -0.39 -9.23 -4.78
C LEU A 125 -0.59 -8.63 -6.17
N CYS A 126 0.45 -8.02 -6.71
CA CYS A 126 0.54 -7.66 -8.13
C CYS A 126 0.80 -8.92 -8.95
N VAL A 127 -0.08 -9.22 -9.90
CA VAL A 127 -0.02 -10.41 -10.78
C VAL A 127 0.08 -10.03 -12.25
N ALA A 128 0.58 -8.82 -12.54
CA ALA A 128 0.87 -8.41 -13.91
C ALA A 128 1.86 -9.37 -14.59
N ALA A 129 1.64 -9.66 -15.87
CA ALA A 129 2.48 -10.56 -16.67
C ALA A 129 3.93 -10.06 -16.83
N GLY A 130 4.15 -8.74 -16.78
CA GLY A 130 5.46 -8.12 -16.84
C GLY A 130 6.00 -7.71 -15.47
N ILE A 131 7.31 -7.54 -15.38
CA ILE A 131 7.95 -6.91 -14.22
C ILE A 131 7.58 -5.43 -14.18
N ILE A 132 7.08 -4.98 -13.03
CA ILE A 132 6.78 -3.58 -12.76
C ILE A 132 8.05 -2.89 -12.22
N PRO A 133 8.58 -1.87 -12.89
CA PRO A 133 9.86 -1.25 -12.53
C PRO A 133 9.67 -0.18 -11.46
N TYR A 134 9.20 -0.58 -10.27
CA TYR A 134 9.02 0.33 -9.13
C TYR A 134 10.31 1.09 -8.81
N THR A 135 10.24 2.42 -8.81
CA THR A 135 11.35 3.33 -8.45
C THR A 135 11.30 3.79 -7.01
#